data_AF-A0A7W0Q6C9-F1
#
_entry.id   AF-A0A7W0Q6C9-F1
#
_cell.length_a   1.000
_cell.length_b   1.000
_cell.length_c   1.000
_cell.angle_alpha   90.00
_cell.angle_beta   90.00
_cell.angle_gamma   90.00
#
_symmetry.space_group_name_H-M   'P 1'
#
loop_
_entity.id
_entity.type
_entity.pdbx_description
1 polymer ?
#
loop_
_entity_poly.entity_id
_entity_poly.type
_entity_poly.pdbx_seq_one_letter_code
_entity_poly.pdbx_strand_id
1 'polypeptide(L)' 'MLVVGLDLGTQSVKAVVCDDTLAVRGQGAVPVTTSRPAPDAAEQDPRAWEAAVGPAIAKALAAAHAQPA' A
#
# COMPACT_ATOMS: atom_id res chain seq x y z
N MET A 1 6.05 5.42 -19.22
CA MET A 1 5.70 6.20 -17.99
C MET A 1 5.47 5.23 -16.85
N LEU A 2 5.72 5.60 -15.59
CA LEU A 2 5.35 4.77 -14.45
C LEU A 2 4.11 5.33 -13.76
N VAL A 3 3.24 4.44 -13.28
CA VAL A 3 2.04 4.76 -12.51
C VAL A 3 2.07 3.98 -11.21
N VAL A 4 1.67 4.63 -10.11
CA VAL A 4 1.52 3.98 -8.80
C VAL A 4 0.04 3.65 -8.57
N GLY A 5 -0.27 2.39 -8.33
CA GLY A 5 -1.57 1.93 -7.86
C GLY A 5 -1.55 1.69 -6.35
N LEU A 6 -2.63 2.06 -5.66
CA LEU A 6 -2.81 1.84 -4.22
C LEU A 6 -4.02 0.95 -3.94
N ASP A 7 -3.86 -0.02 -3.04
CA ASP A 7 -4.92 -0.90 -2.51
C ASP A 7 -4.95 -0.75 -0.98
N LEU A 8 -6.01 -0.14 -0.46
CA LEU A 8 -6.23 0.02 0.99
C LEU A 8 -7.10 -1.15 1.48
N GLY A 9 -6.44 -2.25 1.81
CA GLY A 9 -7.10 -3.45 2.34
C GLY A 9 -7.27 -3.41 3.87
N THR A 10 -8.12 -4.30 4.38
CA THR A 10 -8.40 -4.43 5.83
C THR A 10 -7.25 -4.99 6.65
N GLN A 11 -6.18 -5.49 6.02
CA GLN A 11 -5.00 -6.05 6.70
C GLN A 11 -3.70 -5.33 6.32
N SER A 12 -3.70 -4.56 5.23
CA SER A 12 -2.51 -3.90 4.72
C SER A 12 -2.86 -2.80 3.71
N VAL A 13 -2.05 -1.74 3.68
CA VAL A 13 -1.93 -0.88 2.52
C VAL A 13 -0.90 -1.47 1.57
N LYS A 14 -1.26 -1.61 0.31
CA LYS A 14 -0.37 -2.11 -0.76
C LYS A 14 -0.19 -1.06 -1.82
N ALA A 15 0.97 -1.06 -2.45
CA ALA A 15 1.29 -0.26 -3.61
C ALA A 15 1.86 -1.16 -4.71
N VAL A 16 1.54 -0.82 -5.96
CA VAL A 16 2.14 -1.40 -7.15
C VAL A 16 2.68 -0.28 -8.03
N VAL A 17 3.81 -0.52 -8.68
CA VAL A 17 4.35 0.33 -9.74
C VAL A 17 4.12 -0.39 -11.05
N CYS A 18 3.44 0.23 -11.99
CA CYS A 18 3.17 -0.32 -13.31
C CYS A 18 3.79 0.55 -14.41
N ASP A 19 4.13 -0.07 -15.54
CA ASP A 19 4.45 0.67 -16.77
C ASP A 19 3.18 1.05 -17.55
N ASP A 20 3.37 1.62 -18.75
CA ASP A 20 2.29 2.10 -19.62
C ASP A 20 1.40 0.99 -20.19
N THR A 21 1.86 -0.27 -20.12
CA THR A 21 1.04 -1.45 -20.47
C THR A 21 0.27 -2.00 -19.26
N LEU A 22 0.35 -1.33 -18.11
CA LEU A 22 -0.11 -1.79 -16.80
C LEU A 22 0.58 -3.07 -16.32
N ALA A 23 1.73 -3.44 -16.90
CA ALA A 23 2.54 -4.53 -16.39
C ALA A 23 3.17 -4.11 -15.05
N VAL A 24 3.02 -4.96 -14.03
CA VAL A 24 3.56 -4.70 -12.70
C VAL A 24 5.07 -4.83 -12.72
N ARG A 25 5.75 -3.76 -12.30
CA ARG A 25 7.21 -3.65 -12.22
C ARG A 25 7.74 -3.80 -10.81
N GLY A 26 6.94 -3.46 -9.81
CA GLY A 26 7.28 -3.66 -8.39
C GLY A 26 6.04 -3.57 -7.51
N GLN A 27 6.14 -4.17 -6.32
CA GLN A 27 5.07 -4.22 -5.34
C GLN A 27 5.60 -3.99 -3.94
N GLY A 28 4.78 -3.40 -3.09
CA GLY A 28 5.10 -3.14 -1.68
C GLY A 28 3.85 -3.25 -0.82
N ALA A 29 4.01 -3.71 0.42
CA ALA A 29 2.91 -3.81 1.37
C ALA A 29 3.36 -3.39 2.77
N VAL A 30 2.43 -2.79 3.51
CA VAL A 30 2.59 -2.39 4.91
C VAL A 30 1.35 -2.87 5.67
N PRO A 31 1.50 -3.71 6.70
CA PRO A 31 0.37 -4.18 7.47
C PRO A 31 -0.30 -3.03 8.23
N VAL A 32 -1.62 -3.11 8.37
CA VAL A 32 -2.40 -2.23 9.25
C VAL A 32 -3.21 -3.08 10.22
N THR A 33 -3.32 -2.63 11.47
CA THR A 33 -3.99 -3.38 12.52
C THR A 33 -5.48 -3.06 12.56
N THR A 34 -6.31 -4.10 12.68
CA THR A 34 -7.74 -3.98 12.93
C THR A 34 -8.04 -4.36 14.37
N SER A 35 -8.61 -3.42 15.12
CA SER A 35 -9.12 -3.64 16.47
C SER A 35 -10.47 -4.34 16.41
N ARG A 36 -10.73 -5.20 17.41
CA ARG A 36 -12.00 -5.92 17.60
C ARG A 36 -12.49 -5.71 19.04
N PRO A 37 -12.99 -4.51 19.38
CA PRO A 37 -13.30 -4.13 20.76
C PRO A 37 -14.53 -4.84 21.33
N ALA A 38 -15.40 -5.38 20.48
CA ALA A 38 -16.62 -6.09 20.85
C ALA A 38 -16.94 -7.17 19.79
N PRO A 39 -17.84 -8.13 20.09
CA PRO A 39 -18.37 -9.04 19.08
C PRO A 39 -18.89 -8.26 17.85
N ASP A 40 -18.59 -8.77 16.66
CA ASP A 40 -18.96 -8.19 15.36
C ASP A 40 -18.40 -6.78 15.05
N ALA A 41 -17.61 -6.18 15.94
CA ALA A 41 -16.93 -4.91 15.69
C ALA A 41 -15.55 -5.11 15.02
N ALA A 42 -15.26 -4.30 14.01
CA ALA A 42 -13.96 -4.23 13.34
C ALA A 42 -13.63 -2.77 13.01
N GLU A 43 -12.60 -2.23 13.66
CA GLU A 43 -12.22 -0.82 13.54
C GLU A 43 -10.73 -0.68 13.23
N GLN A 44 -10.38 0.39 12.51
CA GLN A 44 -8.99 0.77 12.23
C GLN A 44 -8.80 2.26 12.49
N ASP A 45 -7.61 2.66 12.92
CA ASP A 45 -7.25 4.08 12.99
C ASP A 45 -6.96 4.61 11.57
N PRO A 46 -7.69 5.63 11.07
CA PRO A 46 -7.44 6.21 9.75
C PRO A 46 -6.00 6.72 9.58
N ARG A 47 -5.35 7.19 10.66
CA ARG A 47 -3.96 7.65 10.61
C ARG A 47 -2.98 6.51 10.32
N ALA A 48 -3.33 5.27 10.67
CA ALA A 48 -2.51 4.10 10.35
C ALA A 48 -2.50 3.83 8.83
N TRP A 49 -3.59 4.13 8.12
CA TRP A 49 -3.63 4.03 6.66
C TRP A 49 -2.71 5.07 6.02
N GLU A 50 -2.84 6.35 6.42
CA GLU A 50 -2.01 7.44 5.91
C GLU A 50 -0.52 7.18 6.12
N ALA A 51 -0.14 6.76 7.34
CA ALA A 51 1.23 6.41 7.68
C ALA A 51 1.78 5.22 6.88
N ALA A 52 0.90 4.32 6.42
CA ALA A 52 1.28 3.11 5.67
C ALA A 52 1.46 3.36 4.16
N VAL A 53 0.83 4.40 3.59
CA VAL A 53 0.91 4.70 2.15
C VAL A 53 2.35 4.96 1.69
N GLY A 54 3.05 5.90 2.34
CA GLY A 54 4.42 6.27 1.96
C GLY A 54 5.38 5.08 1.94
N PRO A 55 5.48 4.29 3.02
CA PRO A 55 6.34 3.11 3.06
C PRO A 55 5.91 2.01 2.08
N ALA A 56 4.61 1.84 1.79
CA ALA A 56 4.17 0.88 0.77
C ALA A 56 4.66 1.29 -0.63
N ILE A 57 4.53 2.58 -0.98
CA ILE A 57 5.04 3.13 -2.24
C ILE A 57 6.57 2.98 -2.31
N ALA A 58 7.28 3.33 -1.25
CA ALA A 58 8.74 3.23 -1.20
C ALA A 58 9.22 1.80 -1.46
N LYS A 59 8.56 0.79 -0.86
CA LYS A 59 8.84 -0.63 -1.12
C LYS A 59 8.56 -1.00 -2.58
N ALA A 60 7.45 -0.54 -3.15
CA ALA A 60 7.09 -0.83 -4.54
C ALA A 60 8.07 -0.20 -5.54
N LEU A 61 8.53 1.03 -5.30
CA LEU A 61 9.55 1.70 -6.11
C LEU A 61 10.91 1.02 -6.01
N ALA A 62 11.32 0.62 -4.80
CA ALA A 62 12.55 -0.14 -4.59
C ALA A 62 12.51 -1.48 -5.35
N ALA A 63 11.38 -2.21 -5.29
CA ALA A 63 11.18 -3.45 -6.03
C ALA A 63 11.16 -3.23 -7.56
N ALA A 64 10.68 -2.07 -8.02
CA ALA A 64 10.68 -1.69 -9.43
C ALA A 64 12.02 -1.13 -9.92
N HIS A 65 13.03 -0.98 -9.04
CA HIS A 65 14.28 -0.27 -9.31
C HIS A 65 14.07 1.14 -9.88
N ALA A 66 13.05 1.85 -9.38
CA ALA A 66 12.65 3.17 -9.82
C ALA A 66 12.86 4.22 -8.72
N GLN A 67 12.89 5.49 -9.11
CA GLN A 67 12.89 6.64 -8.21
C GLN A 67 11.67 7.53 -8.53
N PRO A 68 11.12 8.25 -7.54
CA PRO A 68 10.17 9.32 -7.80
C PRO A 68 10.80 10.38 -8.72
N ALA A 69 9.96 11.07 -9.50
CA ALA A 69 10.39 12.20 -10.31
C ALA A 69 10.76 13.42 -9.46
#